data_AF-A0A915ZJ10-F1
#
_entry.id   AF-A0A915ZJ10-F1
#
_cell.length_a   1.000
_cell.length_b   1.000
_cell.length_c   1.000
_cell.angle_alpha   90.00
_cell.angle_beta   90.00
_cell.angle_gamma   90.00
#
_symmetry.space_group_name_H-M   'P 1'
#
loop_
_entity.id
_entity.type
_entity.pdbx_description
1 polymer ?
#
loop_
_entity_poly.entity_id
_entity_poly.type
_entity_poly.pdbx_seq_one_letter_code
_entity_poly.pdbx_strand_id
1 'polypeptide(L)'
;MTKNNLEERRLYNKIMANAMQELAIASLAIKHNPEATPGRLDSVVRELTIKKVNRVSGTTEAYNENLISLYSGGGMDEVMKRLEEKFSPCLKTRRNKQLISIYLNS
;
A
#
# COMPACT_ATOMS: atom_id res chain seq x y z
N MET A 1 6.85 -26.78 -19.07
CA MET A 1 5.86 -25.73 -18.79
C MET A 1 5.47 -25.10 -20.12
N THR A 2 4.19 -25.14 -20.50
CA THR A 2 3.71 -24.57 -21.78
C THR A 2 3.53 -23.05 -21.64
N LYS A 3 3.62 -22.29 -22.75
CA LYS A 3 3.45 -20.82 -22.74
C LYS A 3 2.13 -20.37 -22.08
N ASN A 4 1.06 -21.14 -22.25
CA ASN A 4 -0.25 -20.85 -21.66
C ASN A 4 -0.22 -20.90 -20.12
N ASN A 5 0.50 -21.87 -19.53
CA ASN A 5 0.64 -21.99 -18.08
C ASN A 5 1.44 -20.82 -17.48
N LEU A 6 2.40 -20.26 -18.21
CA LEU A 6 3.15 -19.09 -17.77
C LEU A 6 2.28 -17.82 -17.73
N GLU A 7 1.47 -17.58 -18.76
CA GLU A 7 0.58 -16.41 -18.81
C GLU A 7 -0.52 -16.48 -17.76
N GLU A 8 -1.10 -17.66 -17.53
CA GLU A 8 -2.06 -17.89 -16.45
C GLU A 8 -1.45 -17.60 -15.07
N ARG A 9 -0.22 -18.07 -14.82
CA ARG A 9 0.49 -17.80 -13.58
C ARG A 9 0.80 -16.30 -13.40
N ARG A 10 1.18 -15.60 -14.47
CA ARG A 10 1.41 -14.14 -14.43
C ARG A 10 0.13 -13.38 -14.12
N LEU A 11 -0.99 -13.77 -14.73
CA LEU A 11 -2.29 -13.17 -14.48
C LEU A 11 -2.73 -13.39 -13.03
N TYR A 12 -2.62 -14.63 -12.52
CA TYR A 12 -2.91 -14.95 -11.14
C TYR A 12 -2.06 -14.11 -10.18
N ASN A 13 -0.74 -14.08 -10.39
CA ASN A 13 0.18 -13.31 -9.54
C ASN A 13 -0.17 -11.82 -9.54
N LYS A 14 -0.54 -11.27 -10.70
CA LYS A 14 -0.95 -9.87 -10.82
C LYS A 14 -2.22 -9.57 -10.04
N ILE A 15 -3.26 -10.40 -10.17
CA ILE A 15 -4.53 -10.20 -9.46
C ILE A 15 -4.29 -10.29 -7.95
N MET A 16 -3.57 -11.32 -7.51
CA MET A 16 -3.31 -11.55 -6.10
C MET A 16 -2.49 -10.41 -5.47
N ALA A 17 -1.39 -10.02 -6.10
CA ALA A 17 -0.55 -8.93 -5.61
C ALA A 17 -1.31 -7.60 -5.54
N ASN A 18 -2.15 -7.31 -6.54
CA ASN A 18 -2.99 -6.10 -6.53
C ASN A 18 -3.95 -6.10 -5.33
N ALA A 19 -4.67 -7.21 -5.10
CA ALA A 19 -5.61 -7.33 -3.99
C ALA A 19 -4.92 -7.18 -2.63
N MET A 20 -3.76 -7.83 -2.43
CA MET A 20 -2.96 -7.70 -1.20
C MET A 20 -2.57 -6.24 -0.94
N GLN A 21 -2.19 -5.51 -1.97
CA GLN A 21 -1.78 -4.12 -1.82
C GLN A 21 -2.93 -3.18 -1.56
N GLU A 22 -4.05 -3.34 -2.26
CA GLU A 22 -5.24 -2.53 -2.03
C GLU A 22 -5.71 -2.69 -0.59
N LEU A 23 -5.75 -3.94 -0.10
CA LEU A 23 -6.06 -4.23 1.29
C LEU A 23 -5.06 -3.58 2.24
N ALA A 24 -3.75 -3.77 2.02
CA ALA A 24 -2.74 -3.19 2.91
C ALA A 24 -2.74 -1.65 2.91
N ILE A 25 -2.91 -1.01 1.74
CA ILE A 25 -2.98 0.44 1.62
C ILE A 25 -4.22 0.99 2.35
N ALA A 26 -5.38 0.36 2.15
CA ALA A 26 -6.61 0.75 2.85
C ALA A 26 -6.45 0.59 4.37
N SER A 27 -5.94 -0.55 4.83
CA SER A 27 -5.67 -0.82 6.25
C SER A 27 -4.71 0.20 6.85
N LEU A 28 -3.61 0.54 6.15
CA LEU A 28 -2.66 1.54 6.61
C LEU A 28 -3.26 2.94 6.62
N ALA A 29 -4.08 3.28 5.62
CA ALA A 29 -4.76 4.57 5.57
C ALA A 29 -5.69 4.74 6.78
N ILE A 30 -6.46 3.71 7.14
CA ILE A 30 -7.34 3.70 8.32
C ILE A 30 -6.51 3.74 9.62
N LYS A 31 -5.50 2.87 9.75
CA LYS A 31 -4.62 2.77 10.93
C LYS A 31 -3.98 4.10 11.30
N HIS A 32 -3.52 4.87 10.31
CA HIS A 32 -2.85 6.16 10.53
C HIS A 32 -3.80 7.35 10.55
N ASN A 33 -5.06 7.19 10.12
CA ASN A 33 -6.05 8.26 10.06
C ASN A 33 -7.42 7.78 10.58
N PRO A 34 -7.52 7.34 11.86
CA PRO A 34 -8.75 6.75 12.41
C PRO A 34 -9.93 7.74 12.41
N GLU A 35 -9.66 9.05 12.42
CA GLU A 35 -10.66 10.12 12.41
C GLU A 35 -10.91 10.71 11.01
N ALA A 36 -10.32 10.15 9.95
CA ALA A 36 -10.51 10.68 8.61
C ALA A 36 -11.91 10.38 8.08
N THR A 37 -12.54 11.39 7.50
CA THR A 37 -13.75 11.21 6.70
C THR A 37 -13.45 10.38 5.45
N PRO A 38 -14.45 9.68 4.86
CA PRO A 38 -14.24 8.86 3.67
C PRO A 38 -13.52 9.58 2.52
N GLY A 39 -13.85 10.85 2.26
CA GLY A 39 -13.18 11.65 1.22
C GLY A 39 -11.70 11.97 1.52
N ARG A 40 -11.33 12.14 2.80
CA ARG A 40 -9.91 12.29 3.20
C ARG A 40 -9.17 10.97 3.07
N LEU A 41 -9.82 9.85 3.41
CA LEU A 41 -9.26 8.52 3.29
C LEU A 41 -8.98 8.15 1.82
N ASP A 42 -9.92 8.46 0.92
CA ASP A 42 -9.76 8.26 -0.53
C ASP A 42 -8.52 9.00 -1.08
N SER A 43 -8.31 10.25 -0.66
CA SER A 43 -7.12 11.02 -1.03
C SER A 43 -5.82 10.34 -0.58
N VAL A 44 -5.79 9.76 0.62
CA VAL A 44 -4.61 9.06 1.16
C VAL A 44 -4.37 7.76 0.38
N VAL A 45 -5.42 6.98 0.12
CA VAL A 45 -5.34 5.74 -0.66
C VAL A 45 -4.84 6.02 -2.08
N ARG A 46 -5.36 7.06 -2.75
CA ARG A 46 -4.89 7.48 -4.08
C ARG A 46 -3.42 7.88 -4.08
N GLU A 47 -2.97 8.63 -3.09
CA GLU A 47 -1.56 9.05 -2.98
C GLU A 47 -0.62 7.86 -2.82
N LEU A 48 -0.97 6.91 -1.94
CA LEU A 48 -0.20 5.68 -1.72
C LEU A 48 -0.17 4.80 -2.97
N THR A 49 -1.29 4.71 -3.69
CA THR A 49 -1.40 3.96 -4.95
C THR A 49 -0.56 4.58 -6.07
N ILE A 50 -0.47 5.91 -6.17
CA ILE A 50 0.40 6.57 -7.16
C ILE A 50 1.88 6.30 -6.83
N LYS A 51 2.26 6.33 -5.54
CA LYS A 51 3.63 6.03 -5.10
C LYS A 51 4.03 4.57 -5.31
N LYS A 52 3.07 3.63 -5.39
CA LYS A 52 3.29 2.23 -5.83
C LYS A 52 3.82 2.17 -7.27
N VAL A 53 3.37 3.06 -8.16
CA VAL A 53 3.78 3.06 -9.58
C VAL A 53 5.23 3.55 -9.75
N ASN A 54 5.78 4.28 -8.77
CA ASN A 54 7.15 4.78 -8.83
C ASN A 54 8.18 3.72 -8.34
N ARG A 55 8.50 2.80 -9.25
CA ARG A 55 9.80 2.11 -9.49
C ARG A 55 10.71 1.86 -8.28
N VAL A 56 10.56 0.70 -7.63
CA VAL A 56 11.63 0.14 -6.76
C VAL A 56 12.03 -1.29 -7.14
N SER A 57 11.20 -2.00 -7.91
CA SER A 57 11.48 -3.34 -8.44
C SER A 57 11.56 -3.25 -9.96
N GLY A 58 12.67 -3.69 -10.56
CA GLY A 58 12.98 -3.49 -11.99
C GLY A 58 11.85 -3.82 -12.98
N THR A 59 10.91 -4.71 -12.63
CA THR A 59 9.66 -4.95 -13.37
C THR A 59 8.45 -5.09 -12.43
N THR A 60 7.24 -4.93 -12.99
CA THR A 60 5.98 -5.20 -12.27
C THR A 60 5.83 -6.67 -11.87
N GLU A 61 6.36 -7.60 -12.67
CA GLU A 61 6.32 -9.03 -12.37
C GLU A 61 7.16 -9.38 -11.13
N ALA A 62 8.40 -8.91 -11.08
CA ALA A 62 9.28 -9.12 -9.93
C ALA A 62 8.69 -8.52 -8.64
N TYR A 63 7.94 -7.43 -8.77
CA TYR A 63 7.22 -6.85 -7.65
C TYR A 63 6.11 -7.75 -7.13
N ASN A 64 5.29 -8.28 -8.04
CA ASN A 64 4.16 -9.14 -7.70
C ASN A 64 4.66 -10.44 -7.06
N GLU A 65 5.72 -11.02 -7.61
CA GLU A 65 6.36 -12.21 -7.03
C GLU A 65 6.91 -11.97 -5.64
N ASN A 66 7.55 -10.81 -5.40
CA ASN A 66 8.04 -10.43 -4.09
C ASN A 66 6.89 -10.28 -3.07
N LEU A 67 5.78 -9.64 -3.44
CA LEU A 67 4.62 -9.50 -2.57
C LEU A 67 3.98 -10.85 -2.21
N ILE A 68 3.88 -11.75 -3.18
CA ILE A 68 3.35 -13.10 -2.95
C ILE A 68 4.30 -13.89 -2.05
N SER A 69 5.62 -13.73 -2.23
CA SER A 69 6.62 -14.35 -1.38
C SER A 69 6.52 -13.86 0.07
N LEU A 70 6.39 -12.55 0.28
CA LEU A 70 6.18 -11.94 1.61
C LEU A 70 4.91 -12.49 2.27
N TYR A 71 3.80 -12.52 1.54
CA TYR A 71 2.55 -13.10 2.03
C TYR A 71 2.70 -14.58 2.38
N SER A 72 3.40 -15.36 1.56
CA SER A 72 3.59 -16.79 1.81
C SER A 72 4.44 -17.06 3.05
N GLY A 73 5.37 -16.15 3.39
CA GLY A 73 6.24 -16.28 4.55
C GLY A 73 5.65 -15.77 5.87
N GLY A 74 4.82 -14.72 5.83
CA GLY A 74 4.33 -14.04 7.04
C GLY A 74 2.92 -13.47 6.95
N GLY A 75 2.16 -13.85 5.93
CA GLY A 75 0.79 -13.39 5.72
C GLY A 75 0.68 -11.89 5.43
N MET A 76 -0.51 -11.34 5.69
CA MET A 76 -0.77 -9.91 5.49
C MET A 76 -0.02 -9.01 6.48
N ASP A 77 0.37 -9.52 7.65
CA ASP A 77 1.11 -8.75 8.65
C ASP A 77 2.49 -8.33 8.12
N GLU A 78 3.22 -9.26 7.49
CA GLU A 78 4.53 -8.97 6.90
C GLU A 78 4.40 -8.06 5.67
N VAL A 79 3.36 -8.26 4.85
CA VAL A 79 3.04 -7.38 3.72
C VAL A 79 2.76 -5.95 4.22
N MET A 80 1.94 -5.81 5.25
CA MET A 80 1.59 -4.52 5.84
C MET A 80 2.81 -3.83 6.44
N LYS A 81 3.63 -4.54 7.22
CA LYS A 81 4.86 -4.01 7.81
C LYS A 81 5.79 -3.46 6.72
N ARG A 82 6.00 -4.23 5.65
CA ARG A 82 6.87 -3.82 4.54
C ARG A 82 6.35 -2.57 3.80
N LEU A 83 5.04 -2.50 3.59
CA LEU A 83 4.41 -1.33 2.97
C LEU A 83 4.41 -0.12 3.91
N GLU A 84 4.22 -0.33 5.20
CA GLU A 84 4.28 0.71 6.23
C GLU A 84 5.68 1.32 6.32
N GLU A 85 6.74 0.52 6.29
CA GLU A 85 8.13 0.99 6.19
C GLU A 85 8.34 1.85 4.94
N LYS A 86 7.87 1.36 3.78
CA LYS A 86 8.03 2.03 2.49
C LYS A 86 7.26 3.36 2.42
N PHE A 87 6.06 3.40 3.01
CA PHE A 87 5.16 4.55 2.95
C PHE A 87 5.17 5.42 4.21
N SER A 88 5.96 5.07 5.23
CA SER A 88 6.11 5.85 6.48
C SER A 88 6.31 7.36 6.25
N PRO A 89 7.09 7.82 5.25
CA PRO A 89 7.22 9.26 4.96
C PRO A 89 5.90 9.93 4.51
N CYS A 90 4.98 9.16 3.94
CA CYS A 90 3.72 9.59 3.34
C CYS A 90 2.53 9.45 4.31
N LEU A 91 2.64 8.51 5.24
CA LEU A 91 1.64 8.28 6.30
C LEU A 91 1.71 9.36 7.40
N LYS A 92 2.87 10.01 7.58
CA LYS A 92 3.07 11.09 8.57
C LYS A 92 2.50 12.44 8.12
N THR A 93 2.05 12.56 6.87
CA THR A 93 1.62 13.85 6.30
C THR A 93 0.18 14.19 6.70
N ARG A 94 -0.07 14.45 8.00
CA ARG A 94 -1.14 15.37 8.48
C ARG A 94 -1.25 15.55 10.00
N ARG A 95 -0.40 14.95 10.84
CA ARG A 95 -0.48 15.19 12.29
C ARG A 95 -0.18 16.66 12.68
N ASN A 96 0.67 17.35 11.91
CA ASN A 96 1.11 18.71 12.26
C ASN A 96 0.24 19.87 11.76
N LYS A 97 -0.68 19.69 10.80
CA LYS A 97 -1.54 20.81 10.34
C LYS A 97 -2.79 21.02 11.19
N GLN A 98 -3.23 20.02 11.97
CA GLN A 98 -4.36 20.18 12.90
C GLN A 98 -3.91 20.66 14.29
N LEU A 99 -2.71 20.29 14.76
CA LEU A 99 -2.21 20.78 16.05
C LEU A 99 -1.86 22.28 16.04
N ILE A 100 -1.42 22.83 14.90
CA ILE A 100 -1.08 24.26 14.79
C ILE A 100 -2.34 25.14 14.74
N SER A 101 -3.47 24.67 14.20
CA SER A 101 -4.69 25.50 14.16
C SER A 101 -5.44 25.55 15.49
N ILE A 102 -5.18 24.62 16.42
CA ILE A 102 -5.76 24.64 17.77
C ILE A 102 -5.02 25.67 18.65
N TYR A 103 -3.70 25.80 18.49
CA TYR A 103 -2.89 26.73 19.29
C TYR A 103 -2.88 28.19 18.81
N LEU A 104 -3.38 28.48 17.61
CA LEU A 104 -3.43 29.85 17.06
C LEU A 104 -4.82 30.51 17.18
N ASN A 105 -5.81 29.82 17.74
CA ASN A 105 -7.17 30.34 17.97
C ASN A 105 -7.62 30.23 19.44
N SER A 106 -6.68 30.12 20.39
CA SER A 106 -6.95 30.23 21.83
C SER A 106 -6.28 31.47 22.40
#